data_AF-G0EN48-F1
#
_entry.id   AF-G0EN48-F1
#
_cell.length_a   1.000
_cell.length_b   1.000
_cell.length_c   1.000
_cell.angle_alpha   90.00
_cell.angle_beta   90.00
_cell.angle_gamma   90.00
#
_symmetry.space_group_name_H-M   'P 1'
#
loop_
_entity.id
_entity.type
_entity.pdbx_description
1 polymer ?
#
loop_
_entity_poly.entity_id
_entity_poly.type
_entity_poly.pdbx_seq_one_letter_code
_entity_poly.pdbx_strand_id
1 'polypeptide(L)'
;MSNNENNYNNKEEKVFEPEIVNNDEPYKNKSLNSILSWIPFILALIYTISPVDFIPDVIPIAGWGEDAMFLIVSALHGIQNTVLDKDTSIYKIIKYIKWVSLILTIIFILILVLLIVLVFKVSYN
;
A
#
# COMPACT_ATOMS: atom_id res chain seq x y z
N MET A 1 39.73 -23.35 -60.15
CA MET A 1 39.85 -24.75 -59.74
C MET A 1 38.59 -25.10 -58.98
N SER A 2 37.71 -25.89 -59.62
CA SER A 2 36.57 -26.56 -59.00
C SER A 2 37.06 -27.60 -57.98
N ASN A 3 36.30 -27.83 -56.90
CA ASN A 3 35.82 -29.14 -56.44
C ASN A 3 35.06 -28.96 -55.11
N ASN A 4 33.75 -29.23 -55.06
CA ASN A 4 33.15 -30.55 -54.78
C ASN A 4 33.13 -30.79 -53.25
N GLU A 5 32.08 -31.21 -52.55
CA GLU A 5 30.92 -32.03 -52.92
C GLU A 5 29.96 -32.02 -51.70
N ASN A 6 28.65 -31.93 -51.97
CA ASN A 6 27.53 -32.52 -51.24
C ASN A 6 27.66 -32.84 -49.74
N ASN A 7 26.78 -32.26 -48.92
CA ASN A 7 26.20 -33.11 -47.88
C ASN A 7 24.70 -32.86 -47.65
N TYR A 8 24.03 -33.99 -47.53
CA TYR A 8 22.64 -34.20 -47.82
C TYR A 8 21.74 -33.78 -46.66
N ASN A 9 20.58 -33.25 -47.05
CA ASN A 9 19.29 -33.31 -46.36
C ASN A 9 19.23 -34.29 -45.17
N ASN A 10 19.26 -33.75 -43.96
CA ASN A 10 18.63 -34.40 -42.83
C ASN A 10 17.55 -33.46 -42.29
N LYS A 11 16.33 -33.61 -42.83
CA LYS A 11 15.14 -33.02 -42.23
C LYS A 11 14.81 -33.88 -41.03
N GLU A 12 15.44 -33.57 -39.90
CA GLU A 12 14.96 -34.03 -38.61
C GLU A 12 13.57 -33.43 -38.41
N GLU A 13 12.56 -34.27 -38.59
CA GLU A 13 11.20 -34.03 -38.14
C GLU A 13 11.27 -33.85 -36.62
N LYS A 14 11.40 -32.60 -36.17
CA LYS A 14 11.22 -32.25 -34.76
C LYS A 14 9.79 -32.56 -34.40
N VAL A 15 9.58 -33.74 -33.82
CA VAL A 15 8.40 -34.07 -33.03
C VAL A 15 8.24 -32.94 -32.01
N PHE A 16 7.21 -32.12 -32.19
CA PHE A 16 6.86 -31.07 -31.25
C PHE A 16 6.28 -31.75 -30.00
N GLU A 17 7.15 -32.12 -29.08
CA GLU A 17 6.73 -32.37 -27.71
C GLU A 17 6.38 -31.00 -27.11
N PRO A 18 5.12 -30.76 -26.69
CA PRO A 18 4.81 -29.57 -25.95
C PRO A 18 5.53 -29.67 -24.61
N GLU A 19 6.63 -28.94 -24.48
CA GLU A 19 7.21 -28.62 -23.20
C GLU A 19 6.10 -27.96 -22.38
N ILE A 20 5.54 -28.70 -21.42
CA ILE A 20 4.59 -28.17 -20.46
C ILE A 20 5.40 -27.23 -19.59
N VAL A 21 5.59 -26.00 -20.05
CA VAL A 21 6.16 -24.92 -19.25
C VAL A 21 5.16 -24.70 -18.12
N ASN A 22 5.46 -25.26 -16.96
CA ASN A 22 4.79 -24.92 -15.72
C ASN A 22 5.11 -23.45 -15.45
N ASN A 23 4.24 -22.59 -15.98
CA ASN A 23 4.19 -21.17 -15.72
C ASN A 23 3.70 -20.98 -14.28
N ASP A 24 4.57 -21.28 -13.31
CA ASP A 24 4.42 -20.83 -11.94
C ASP A 24 4.72 -19.33 -11.94
N GLU A 25 3.81 -18.54 -12.52
CA GLU A 25 4.10 -17.18 -12.97
C GLU A 25 4.53 -16.25 -11.82
N PRO A 26 5.80 -15.81 -11.80
CA PRO A 26 6.28 -14.79 -10.85
C PRO A 26 5.79 -13.38 -11.21
N TYR A 27 4.93 -13.26 -12.23
CA TYR A 27 4.33 -11.99 -12.64
C TYR A 27 3.03 -11.69 -11.90
N LYS A 28 2.31 -12.71 -11.42
CA LYS A 28 1.01 -12.52 -10.75
C LYS A 28 1.14 -12.07 -9.30
N ASN A 29 2.18 -12.52 -8.58
CA ASN A 29 2.38 -12.15 -7.18
C ASN A 29 2.87 -10.70 -6.99
N LYS A 30 3.64 -10.14 -7.94
CA LYS A 30 4.12 -8.76 -7.86
C LYS A 30 2.98 -7.74 -7.98
N SER A 31 2.04 -7.97 -8.90
CA SER A 31 0.90 -7.07 -9.12
C SER A 31 -0.12 -7.13 -7.99
N LEU A 32 -0.38 -8.32 -7.44
CA LEU A 32 -1.32 -8.49 -6.32
C LEU A 32 -0.83 -7.77 -5.06
N ASN A 33 0.45 -7.89 -4.72
CA ASN A 33 1.03 -7.19 -3.56
C ASN A 33 1.00 -5.66 -3.71
N SER A 34 1.15 -5.18 -4.95
CA SER A 34 1.02 -3.75 -5.27
C SER A 34 -0.41 -3.26 -5.08
N ILE A 35 -1.42 -3.95 -5.62
CA ILE A 35 -2.85 -3.60 -5.46
C ILE A 35 -3.26 -3.65 -3.98
N LEU A 36 -2.79 -4.66 -3.24
CA LEU A 36 -3.09 -4.81 -1.82
C LEU A 36 -2.61 -3.61 -0.98
N SER A 37 -1.56 -2.93 -1.45
CA SER A 37 -0.99 -1.76 -0.77
C SER A 37 -1.85 -0.50 -0.90
N TRP A 38 -2.78 -0.47 -1.87
CA TRP A 38 -3.73 0.63 -2.09
C TRP A 38 -5.07 0.44 -1.39
N ILE A 39 -5.38 -0.75 -0.88
CA ILE A 39 -6.58 -1.03 -0.08
C ILE A 39 -6.81 0.02 1.02
N PRO A 40 -5.83 0.35 1.88
CA PRO A 40 -6.05 1.35 2.93
C PRO A 40 -6.40 2.73 2.36
N PHE A 41 -5.90 3.07 1.17
CA PHE A 41 -6.21 4.35 0.53
C PHE A 41 -7.65 4.39 0.03
N ILE A 42 -8.09 3.31 -0.61
CA ILE A 42 -9.47 3.17 -1.06
C ILE A 42 -10.43 3.20 0.14
N LEU A 43 -10.07 2.52 1.24
CA LEU A 43 -10.85 2.55 2.48
C LEU A 43 -10.95 3.96 3.07
N ALA A 44 -9.83 4.67 3.17
CA ALA A 44 -9.81 6.05 3.67
C ALA A 44 -10.61 7.00 2.77
N LEU A 45 -10.57 6.79 1.46
CA LEU A 45 -11.29 7.60 0.48
C LEU A 45 -12.79 7.38 0.56
N ILE A 46 -13.24 6.12 0.66
CA ILE A 46 -14.65 5.78 0.91
C ILE A 46 -15.11 6.37 2.24
N TYR A 47 -14.27 6.31 3.27
CA TYR A 47 -14.57 6.83 4.59
C TYR A 47 -14.71 8.37 4.60
N THR A 48 -13.81 9.09 3.93
CA THR A 48 -13.84 10.57 3.85
C THR A 48 -15.12 11.10 3.16
N ILE A 49 -15.72 10.31 2.27
CA ILE A 49 -16.98 10.68 1.57
C ILE A 49 -18.21 9.99 2.17
N SER A 50 -18.02 9.16 3.20
CA SER A 50 -19.09 8.38 3.81
C SER A 50 -19.91 9.28 4.73
N PRO A 51 -21.26 9.27 4.62
CA PRO A 51 -22.13 9.94 5.59
C PRO A 51 -22.26 9.17 6.92
N VAL A 52 -21.52 8.06 7.08
CA VAL A 52 -21.43 7.25 8.29
C VAL A 52 -20.09 7.55 8.96
N ASP A 53 -20.12 8.41 9.98
CA ASP A 53 -18.93 8.84 10.72
C ASP A 53 -18.57 7.86 11.86
N PHE A 54 -17.26 7.70 12.12
CA PHE A 54 -16.74 6.93 13.26
C PHE A 54 -16.85 7.73 14.58
N ILE A 55 -16.87 9.07 14.47
CA ILE A 55 -17.16 9.99 15.56
C ILE A 55 -18.59 10.51 15.32
N PRO A 56 -19.56 10.22 16.20
CA PRO A 56 -20.90 10.77 16.05
C PRO A 56 -20.82 12.30 15.98
N ASP A 57 -21.69 12.93 15.17
CA ASP A 57 -21.82 14.32 14.67
C ASP A 57 -21.51 15.53 15.61
N VAL A 58 -20.85 15.33 16.74
CA VAL A 58 -20.69 16.27 17.86
C VAL A 58 -19.50 17.21 17.68
N ILE A 59 -18.52 16.89 16.82
CA ILE A 59 -17.33 17.76 16.58
C ILE A 59 -17.04 17.89 15.07
N PRO A 60 -17.68 18.87 14.38
CA PRO A 60 -17.58 19.03 12.92
C PRO A 60 -16.18 19.27 12.37
N ILE A 61 -15.26 19.80 13.18
CA ILE A 61 -13.91 20.19 12.75
C ILE A 61 -12.86 19.12 13.05
N ALA A 62 -13.10 18.28 14.07
CA ALA A 62 -12.15 17.24 14.46
C ALA A 62 -12.27 15.97 13.59
N GLY A 63 -13.48 15.62 13.14
CA GLY A 63 -13.69 14.45 12.28
C GLY A 63 -12.95 14.56 10.94
N TRP A 64 -12.99 15.74 10.31
CA TRP A 64 -12.36 15.96 9.00
C TRP A 64 -10.83 15.92 9.03
N GLY A 65 -10.23 16.32 10.16
CA GLY A 65 -8.78 16.32 10.32
C GLY A 65 -8.19 14.91 10.45
N GLU A 66 -8.89 14.03 11.17
CA GLU A 66 -8.50 12.63 11.32
C GLU A 66 -8.59 11.89 9.97
N ASP A 67 -9.68 12.09 9.24
CA ASP A 67 -9.92 11.43 7.95
C ASP A 67 -8.90 11.85 6.89
N ALA A 68 -8.56 13.15 6.84
CA ALA A 68 -7.53 13.67 5.95
C ALA A 68 -6.15 13.08 6.25
N MET A 69 -5.79 12.91 7.53
CA MET A 69 -4.53 12.25 7.91
C MET A 69 -4.52 10.79 7.46
N PHE A 70 -5.62 10.05 7.66
CA PHE A 70 -5.72 8.67 7.20
C PHE A 70 -5.58 8.55 5.68
N LEU A 71 -6.18 9.46 4.92
CA LEU A 71 -6.09 9.50 3.46
C LEU A 71 -4.65 9.77 2.97
N ILE A 72 -3.95 10.71 3.60
CA ILE A 72 -2.55 11.01 3.27
C ILE A 72 -1.63 9.84 3.62
N VAL A 73 -1.76 9.26 4.81
CA VAL A 73 -0.92 8.14 5.27
C VAL A 73 -1.12 6.89 4.41
N SER A 74 -2.36 6.61 4.02
CA SER A 74 -2.70 5.46 3.19
C SER A 74 -2.27 5.63 1.72
N ALA A 75 -2.38 6.84 1.16
CA ALA A 75 -1.79 7.17 -0.14
C ALA A 75 -0.27 6.98 -0.12
N LEU A 76 0.38 7.49 0.93
CA LEU A 76 1.82 7.37 1.11
C LEU A 76 2.25 5.90 1.25
N HIS A 77 1.44 5.07 1.91
CA HIS A 77 1.68 3.62 2.01
C HIS A 77 1.59 2.93 0.64
N GLY A 78 0.58 3.26 -0.17
CA GLY A 78 0.43 2.75 -1.53
C GLY A 78 1.62 3.12 -2.43
N ILE A 79 2.03 4.38 -2.40
CA ILE A 79 3.21 4.90 -3.13
C ILE A 79 4.48 4.19 -2.67
N GLN A 80 4.68 4.04 -1.36
CA GLN A 80 5.87 3.39 -0.81
C GLN A 80 6.04 1.94 -1.26
N ASN A 81 4.94 1.20 -1.36
CA ASN A 81 5.00 -0.23 -1.67
C ASN A 81 4.87 -0.54 -3.17
N THR A 82 4.41 0.41 -3.98
CA THR A 82 4.17 0.24 -5.41
C THR A 82 5.20 0.94 -6.29
N VAL A 83 5.54 2.17 -5.94
CA VAL A 83 6.35 3.06 -6.78
C VAL A 83 7.81 3.10 -6.33
N LEU A 84 8.06 2.88 -5.04
CA LEU A 84 9.41 2.98 -4.49
C LEU A 84 10.07 1.62 -4.32
N ASP A 85 11.30 1.51 -4.81
CA ASP A 85 12.14 0.36 -4.56
C ASP A 85 12.58 0.33 -3.09
N LYS A 86 12.54 -0.85 -2.48
CA LYS A 86 12.82 -1.06 -1.05
C LYS A 86 14.23 -0.63 -0.64
N ASP A 87 15.16 -0.59 -1.59
CA ASP A 87 16.57 -0.30 -1.37
C ASP A 87 16.85 1.22 -1.35
N THR A 88 15.86 2.04 -1.72
CA THR A 88 15.99 3.49 -1.75
C THR A 88 15.94 4.12 -0.35
N SER A 89 16.68 5.22 -0.17
CA SER A 89 16.61 6.02 1.07
C SER A 89 15.21 6.59 1.34
N ILE A 90 14.41 6.81 0.29
CA ILE A 90 13.02 7.31 0.38
C ILE A 90 12.12 6.26 1.04
N TYR A 91 12.31 4.97 0.72
CA TYR A 91 11.57 3.88 1.40
C TYR A 91 11.80 3.90 2.92
N LYS A 92 13.04 4.13 3.36
CA LYS A 92 13.38 4.24 4.78
C LYS A 92 12.71 5.46 5.43
N ILE A 93 12.74 6.62 4.77
CA ILE A 93 12.11 7.86 5.26
C ILE A 93 10.60 7.68 5.44
N ILE A 94 9.91 7.11 4.45
CA ILE A 94 8.46 6.87 4.57
C ILE A 94 8.14 5.88 5.68
N LYS A 95 8.99 4.86 5.88
CA LYS A 95 8.83 3.93 7.01
C LYS A 95 8.88 4.69 8.34
N TYR A 96 9.82 5.61 8.52
CA TYR A 96 9.88 6.43 9.73
C TYR A 96 8.68 7.37 9.86
N ILE A 97 8.25 8.04 8.78
CA ILE A 97 7.04 8.89 8.78
C ILE A 97 5.83 8.09 9.24
N LYS A 98 5.68 6.83 8.81
CA LYS A 98 4.57 5.96 9.24
C LYS A 98 4.59 5.70 10.75
N TRP A 99 5.75 5.40 11.31
CA TRP A 99 5.90 5.16 12.75
C TRP A 99 5.71 6.43 13.58
N VAL A 100 6.27 7.56 13.12
CA VAL A 100 6.09 8.87 13.78
C VAL A 100 4.62 9.28 13.76
N SER A 101 3.93 9.09 12.63
CA SER A 101 2.49 9.38 12.52
C SER A 101 1.68 8.58 13.53
N LEU A 102 1.98 7.29 13.70
CA LEU A 102 1.29 6.43 14.68
C LEU A 102 1.49 6.93 16.12
N ILE A 103 2.73 7.30 16.47
CA ILE A 103 3.05 7.85 17.80
C ILE A 103 2.31 9.18 18.02
N LEU A 104 2.26 10.05 17.01
CA LEU A 104 1.58 11.34 17.09
C LEU A 104 0.08 11.17 17.32
N THR A 105 -0.57 10.23 16.62
CA THR A 105 -1.99 9.91 16.82
C THR A 105 -2.25 9.42 18.25
N ILE A 106 -1.42 8.52 18.79
CA ILE A 106 -1.56 8.04 20.17
C ILE A 106 -1.44 9.20 21.17
N ILE A 107 -0.44 10.07 20.99
CA ILE A 107 -0.24 11.24 21.85
C ILE A 107 -1.44 12.19 21.77
N PHE A 108 -1.96 12.44 20.57
CA PHE A 108 -3.13 13.29 20.36
C PHE A 108 -4.35 12.76 21.11
N ILE A 109 -4.66 11.47 20.97
CA ILE A 109 -5.76 10.81 21.70
C ILE A 109 -5.56 10.90 23.21
N LEU A 110 -4.34 10.66 23.70
CA LEU A 110 -4.02 10.75 25.13
C LEU A 110 -4.29 12.15 25.69
N ILE A 111 -3.89 13.20 24.96
CA ILE A 111 -4.15 14.60 25.33
C ILE A 111 -5.64 14.88 25.34
N LEU A 112 -6.38 14.39 24.35
CA LEU A 112 -7.82 14.61 24.22
C LEU A 112 -8.58 13.99 25.41
N VAL A 113 -8.23 12.76 25.79
CA VAL A 113 -8.77 12.07 26.97
C VAL A 113 -8.44 12.84 28.26
N LEU A 114 -7.19 13.28 28.42
CA LEU A 114 -6.78 14.06 29.59
C LEU A 114 -7.57 15.37 29.70
N LEU A 115 -7.81 16.05 28.57
CA LEU A 115 -8.56 17.29 28.51
C LEU A 115 -10.02 17.07 28.90
N ILE A 116 -10.65 16.00 28.42
CA ILE A 116 -12.01 15.59 28.83
C ILE A 116 -12.08 15.39 30.35
N VAL A 117 -11.14 14.60 30.90
CA VAL A 117 -11.08 14.34 32.36
C VAL A 117 -10.89 15.64 33.15
N LEU A 118 -10.04 16.55 32.66
CA LEU A 118 -9.80 17.84 33.31
C LEU A 118 -11.06 18.70 33.32
N VAL A 119 -11.77 18.79 32.18
CA VAL A 119 -13.03 19.54 32.07
C VAL A 119 -14.07 18.99 33.04
N PHE A 120 -14.25 17.66 33.09
CA PHE A 120 -15.18 17.06 34.05
C PHE A 120 -14.76 17.35 35.49
N LYS A 121 -13.47 17.19 35.83
CA LYS A 121 -12.97 17.45 37.18
C LYS A 121 -13.18 18.91 37.62
N VAL A 122 -12.96 19.86 36.71
CA VAL A 122 -13.23 21.29 36.97
C VAL A 122 -14.73 21.56 37.08
N SER A 123 -15.56 20.85 36.31
CA SER A 123 -17.01 21.09 36.31
C SER A 123 -17.74 20.49 37.51
N TYR A 124 -17.19 19.45 38.14
CA TYR A 124 -17.77 18.79 39.32
C TYR A 124 -17.29 19.39 40.66
N ASN A 125 -16.33 20.31 40.63
CA ASN A 125 -15.70 20.90 41.81
C ASN A 125 -16.10 22.37 41.94
#